data_AF-A0A091F584-F1
#
_entry.id   AF-A0A091F584-F1
#
_cell.length_a   1.000
_cell.length_b   1.000
_cell.length_c   1.000
_cell.angle_alpha   90.00
_cell.angle_beta   90.00
_cell.angle_gamma   90.00
#
_symmetry.space_group_name_H-M   'P 1'
#
loop_
_entity.id
_entity.type
_entity.pdbx_description
1 polymer ?
#
loop_
_entity_poly.entity_id
_entity_poly.type
_entity_poly.pdbx_seq_one_letter_code
_entity_poly.pdbx_strand_id
1 'polypeptide(L)'
;QAVGNQGPAYIKVLYSLIELEEWKSTVGEYKENPDKVATLVQRAIQTQNPDWSDLVVMIDALLDPTEKQMVNKVIVDSVESGIANGTLQGTVADNFPTDDPRWDPNVPAEMQRLKRYQDLIVYGLKHGVPKALNWAKLYEVKQGPNETPSDFLN
;
A
#
# COMPACT_ATOMS: atom_id res chain seq x y z
N GLN A 1 22.33 39.20 -5.33
CA GLN A 1 23.18 38.00 -5.24
C GLN A 1 22.33 36.89 -4.63
N ALA A 2 22.22 35.77 -5.37
CA ALA A 2 21.56 34.48 -5.04
C ALA A 2 20.14 34.51 -4.45
N VAL A 3 19.12 34.48 -5.33
CA VAL A 3 17.81 33.92 -5.01
C VAL A 3 18.01 32.41 -4.94
N GLY A 4 17.95 31.84 -3.74
CA GLY A 4 18.04 30.39 -3.55
C GLY A 4 16.81 29.75 -4.18
N ASN A 5 17.01 28.97 -5.25
CA ASN A 5 16.03 28.02 -5.77
C ASN A 5 15.83 26.91 -4.72
N GLN A 6 15.07 27.22 -3.67
CA GLN A 6 14.52 26.20 -2.79
C GLN A 6 13.31 25.65 -3.56
N GLY A 7 13.44 24.43 -4.07
CA GLY A 7 12.30 23.70 -4.62
C GLY A 7 11.16 23.59 -3.60
N PRO A 8 10.01 23.02 -3.99
CA PRO A 8 8.89 22.83 -3.06
C PRO A 8 9.36 22.05 -1.82
N ALA A 9 9.12 22.61 -0.63
CA ALA A 9 9.35 21.96 0.64
C ALA A 9 8.15 21.07 1.01
N TYR A 10 8.41 19.87 1.49
CA TYR A 10 7.35 18.96 1.93
C TYR A 10 6.97 19.27 3.37
N ILE A 11 5.69 19.62 3.59
CA ILE A 11 5.12 19.83 4.92
C ILE A 11 4.37 18.55 5.32
N LYS A 12 4.65 18.05 6.53
CA LYS A 12 3.98 16.87 7.07
C LYS A 12 2.52 17.18 7.41
N VAL A 13 1.61 16.37 6.89
CA VAL A 13 0.19 16.35 7.27
C VAL A 13 -0.07 15.07 8.05
N LEU A 14 -0.65 15.18 9.24
CA LEU A 14 -0.98 14.04 10.08
C LEU A 14 -2.41 13.57 9.77
N TYR A 15 -2.60 12.26 9.67
CA TYR A 15 -3.94 11.65 9.69
C TYR A 15 -4.50 11.70 11.10
N SER A 16 -5.77 12.09 11.22
CA SER A 16 -6.51 11.92 12.46
C SER A 16 -6.97 10.46 12.63
N LEU A 17 -7.15 10.03 13.88
CA LEU A 17 -7.68 8.70 14.18
C LEU A 17 -9.08 8.50 13.57
N ILE A 18 -9.89 9.57 13.57
CA ILE A 18 -11.25 9.57 13.01
C ILE A 18 -11.22 9.30 11.50
N GLU A 19 -10.33 9.98 10.76
CA GLU A 19 -10.19 9.74 9.31
C GLU A 19 -9.80 8.29 9.02
N LEU A 20 -8.88 7.71 9.81
CA LEU A 20 -8.45 6.32 9.63
C LEU A 20 -9.58 5.31 9.93
N GLU A 21 -10.41 5.59 10.95
CA GLU A 21 -11.60 4.77 11.26
C GLU A 21 -12.65 4.85 10.13
N GLU A 22 -12.90 6.04 9.60
CA GLU A 22 -13.80 6.26 8.46
C GLU A 22 -13.28 5.55 7.20
N TRP A 23 -11.98 5.58 6.96
CA TRP A 23 -11.34 4.86 5.87
C TRP A 23 -11.51 3.36 6.01
N LYS A 24 -11.26 2.81 7.21
CA LYS A 24 -11.47 1.38 7.50
C LYS A 24 -12.93 0.97 7.27
N SER A 25 -13.88 1.78 7.74
CA SER A 25 -15.31 1.57 7.47
C SER A 25 -15.64 1.63 5.97
N THR A 26 -15.03 2.56 5.25
CA THR A 26 -15.23 2.74 3.81
C THR A 26 -14.71 1.55 3.01
N VAL A 27 -13.52 1.04 3.30
CA VAL A 27 -12.89 -0.03 2.50
C VAL A 27 -13.27 -1.44 2.94
N GLY A 28 -13.69 -1.61 4.20
CA GLY A 28 -14.06 -2.90 4.77
C GLY A 28 -12.85 -3.78 5.12
N GLU A 29 -13.06 -5.10 5.14
CA GLU A 29 -11.99 -6.07 5.38
C GLU A 29 -11.08 -6.16 4.14
N TYR A 30 -9.75 -6.22 4.37
CA TYR A 30 -8.78 -6.19 3.28
C TYR A 30 -8.84 -7.48 2.46
N LYS A 31 -8.99 -8.65 3.10
CA LYS A 31 -9.16 -9.93 2.39
C LYS A 31 -10.36 -9.94 1.43
N GLU A 32 -11.40 -9.17 1.76
CA GLU A 32 -12.59 -9.08 0.92
C GLU A 32 -12.46 -8.04 -0.19
N ASN A 33 -11.70 -6.96 0.06
CA ASN A 33 -11.63 -5.76 -0.79
C ASN A 33 -10.19 -5.28 -1.05
N PRO A 34 -9.23 -6.15 -1.46
CA PRO A 34 -7.81 -5.77 -1.52
C PRO A 34 -7.53 -4.62 -2.49
N ASP A 35 -8.23 -4.59 -3.64
CA ASP A 35 -8.09 -3.53 -4.64
C ASP A 35 -8.61 -2.17 -4.13
N LYS A 36 -9.67 -2.18 -3.30
CA LYS A 36 -10.24 -0.96 -2.72
C LYS A 36 -9.27 -0.34 -1.72
N VAL A 37 -8.69 -1.17 -0.86
CA VAL A 37 -7.65 -0.75 0.11
C VAL A 37 -6.42 -0.23 -0.64
N ALA A 38 -5.91 -0.97 -1.64
CA ALA A 38 -4.77 -0.54 -2.45
C ALA A 38 -5.02 0.79 -3.16
N THR A 39 -6.23 0.99 -3.70
CA THR A 39 -6.62 2.24 -4.38
C THR A 39 -6.68 3.42 -3.41
N LEU A 40 -7.22 3.21 -2.21
CA LEU A 40 -7.26 4.25 -1.17
C LEU A 40 -5.84 4.68 -0.77
N VAL A 41 -4.97 3.71 -0.45
CA VAL A 41 -3.57 3.96 -0.07
C VAL A 41 -2.81 4.63 -1.21
N GLN A 42 -3.00 4.18 -2.45
CA GLN A 42 -2.39 4.82 -3.62
C GLN A 42 -2.83 6.28 -3.80
N ARG A 43 -4.10 6.61 -3.55
CA ARG A 43 -4.60 7.99 -3.58
C ARG A 43 -4.00 8.83 -2.45
N ALA A 44 -3.89 8.27 -1.24
CA ALA A 44 -3.24 8.96 -0.13
C ALA A 44 -1.77 9.26 -0.45
N ILE A 45 -1.05 8.31 -1.06
CA ILE A 45 0.32 8.50 -1.53
C ILE A 45 0.44 9.63 -2.55
N GLN A 46 -0.47 9.68 -3.51
CA GLN A 46 -0.47 10.70 -4.58
C GLN A 46 -0.82 12.10 -4.07
N THR A 47 -1.71 12.19 -3.09
CA THR A 47 -2.26 13.48 -2.63
C THR A 47 -1.48 14.07 -1.47
N GLN A 48 -0.94 13.24 -0.58
CA GLN A 48 -0.33 13.68 0.66
C GLN A 48 1.15 13.30 0.80
N ASN A 49 1.65 12.37 -0.02
CA ASN A 49 3.03 11.87 0.06
C ASN A 49 3.46 11.47 1.49
N PRO A 50 2.73 10.54 2.14
CA PRO A 50 3.00 10.11 3.50
C PRO A 50 4.41 9.54 3.63
N ASP A 51 5.07 9.81 4.76
CA ASP A 51 6.37 9.23 5.07
C ASP A 51 6.25 7.76 5.53
N TRP A 52 7.37 7.16 5.95
CA TRP A 52 7.39 5.78 6.45
C TRP A 52 6.46 5.59 7.66
N SER A 53 6.50 6.51 8.64
CA SER A 53 5.71 6.40 9.87
C SER A 53 4.22 6.57 9.58
N ASP A 54 3.87 7.49 8.70
CA ASP A 54 2.49 7.74 8.29
C ASP A 54 1.89 6.50 7.62
N LEU A 55 2.67 5.82 6.76
CA LEU A 55 2.25 4.56 6.12
C LEU A 55 2.12 3.41 7.12
N VAL A 56 3.03 3.29 8.09
CA VAL A 56 2.91 2.25 9.14
C VAL A 56 1.60 2.40 9.90
N VAL A 57 1.29 3.62 10.36
CA VAL A 57 0.02 3.90 11.07
C VAL A 57 -1.19 3.63 10.18
N MET A 58 -1.14 4.06 8.92
CA MET A 58 -2.22 3.82 7.96
C MET A 58 -2.46 2.33 7.72
N ILE A 59 -1.41 1.54 7.50
CA ILE A 59 -1.53 0.10 7.26
C ILE A 59 -2.00 -0.62 8.52
N ASP A 60 -1.54 -0.22 9.71
CA ASP A 60 -2.01 -0.79 10.99
C ASP A 60 -3.48 -0.49 11.28
N ALA A 61 -4.00 0.64 10.80
CA ALA A 61 -5.43 0.95 10.90
C ALA A 61 -6.27 0.17 9.87
N LEU A 62 -5.72 -0.08 8.67
CA LEU A 62 -6.45 -0.69 7.57
C LEU A 62 -6.44 -2.22 7.60
N LEU A 63 -5.41 -2.86 8.15
CA LEU A 63 -5.20 -4.31 8.08
C LEU A 63 -5.12 -4.94 9.46
N ASP A 64 -5.68 -6.15 9.58
CA ASP A 64 -5.42 -6.99 10.76
C ASP A 64 -3.97 -7.56 10.74
N PRO A 65 -3.45 -8.09 11.86
CA PRO A 65 -2.08 -8.62 11.92
C PRO A 65 -1.78 -9.74 10.91
N THR A 66 -2.77 -10.59 10.59
CA THR A 66 -2.64 -11.65 9.59
C THR A 66 -2.60 -11.08 8.18
N GLU A 67 -3.48 -10.13 7.87
CA GLU A 67 -3.50 -9.40 6.59
C GLU A 67 -2.17 -8.68 6.35
N LYS A 68 -1.64 -8.02 7.39
CA LYS A 68 -0.33 -7.37 7.33
C LYS A 68 0.81 -8.36 7.05
N GLN A 69 0.79 -9.54 7.67
CA GLN A 69 1.76 -10.60 7.38
C GLN A 69 1.71 -11.05 5.91
N MET A 70 0.49 -11.19 5.35
CA MET A 70 0.30 -11.57 3.95
C MET A 70 0.89 -10.53 3.00
N VAL A 71 0.60 -9.25 3.23
CA VAL A 71 1.16 -8.12 2.46
C VAL A 71 2.67 -8.06 2.57
N ASN A 72 3.21 -8.12 3.80
CA ASN A 72 4.65 -8.05 4.04
C ASN A 72 5.40 -9.21 3.36
N LYS A 73 4.84 -10.42 3.40
CA LYS A 73 5.45 -11.57 2.73
C LYS A 73 5.61 -11.32 1.23
N VAL A 74 4.57 -10.83 0.57
CA VAL A 74 4.60 -10.56 -0.86
C VAL A 74 5.59 -9.45 -1.22
N ILE A 75 5.71 -8.43 -0.37
CA ILE A 75 6.72 -7.38 -0.53
C ILE A 75 8.12 -7.95 -0.42
N VAL A 76 8.41 -8.72 0.64
CA VAL A 76 9.72 -9.33 0.87
C VAL A 76 10.10 -10.25 -0.29
N ASP A 77 9.21 -11.16 -0.69
CA ASP A 77 9.44 -12.09 -1.81
C ASP A 77 9.75 -11.30 -3.11
N SER A 78 9.06 -10.17 -3.34
CA SER A 78 9.30 -9.30 -4.50
C SER A 78 10.64 -8.58 -4.44
N VAL A 79 11.03 -8.08 -3.27
CA VAL A 79 12.32 -7.41 -3.06
C VAL A 79 13.48 -8.39 -3.22
N GLU A 80 13.39 -9.58 -2.62
CA GLU A 80 14.39 -10.65 -2.77
C GLU A 80 14.56 -11.05 -4.24
N SER A 81 13.46 -11.22 -4.97
CA SER A 81 13.51 -11.50 -6.41
C SER A 81 14.16 -10.36 -7.20
N GLY A 82 13.84 -9.10 -6.86
CA GLY A 82 14.46 -7.94 -7.50
C GLY A 82 15.96 -7.85 -7.25
N ILE A 83 16.42 -8.17 -6.04
CA ILE A 83 17.84 -8.24 -5.69
C ILE A 83 18.54 -9.36 -6.48
N ALA A 84 17.96 -10.57 -6.49
CA ALA A 84 18.52 -11.71 -7.20
C ALA A 84 18.65 -11.47 -8.71
N ASN A 85 17.70 -10.73 -9.30
CA ASN A 85 17.69 -10.37 -10.72
C ASN A 85 18.48 -9.09 -11.04
N GLY A 86 19.07 -8.42 -10.04
CA GLY A 86 19.84 -7.19 -10.22
C GLY A 86 19.02 -5.93 -10.52
N THR A 87 17.68 -5.99 -10.43
CA THR A 87 16.81 -4.83 -10.63
C THR A 87 16.70 -3.95 -9.38
N LEU A 88 16.94 -4.53 -8.21
CA LEU A 88 17.13 -3.82 -6.94
C LEU A 88 18.55 -4.03 -6.42
N GLN A 89 19.03 -3.07 -5.65
CA GLN A 89 20.35 -3.09 -5.03
C GLN A 89 20.20 -3.11 -3.51
N GLY A 90 21.22 -3.57 -2.81
CA GLY A 90 21.24 -3.68 -1.35
C GLY A 90 20.50 -4.91 -0.84
N THR A 91 19.99 -4.80 0.38
CA THR A 91 19.29 -5.86 1.12
C THR A 91 17.78 -5.62 1.16
N VAL A 92 17.03 -6.59 1.67
CA VAL A 92 15.60 -6.40 1.97
C VAL A 92 15.41 -5.23 2.93
N ALA A 93 16.23 -5.13 3.98
CA ALA A 93 16.14 -4.04 4.96
C ALA A 93 16.43 -2.66 4.36
N ASP A 94 17.27 -2.56 3.33
CA ASP A 94 17.55 -1.30 2.64
C ASP A 94 16.37 -0.81 1.79
N ASN A 95 15.55 -1.73 1.28
CA ASN A 95 14.43 -1.43 0.38
C ASN A 95 13.08 -1.39 1.12
N PHE A 96 12.91 -2.23 2.15
CA PHE A 96 11.69 -2.35 2.95
C PHE A 96 12.04 -2.46 4.44
N PRO A 97 12.47 -1.35 5.07
CA PRO A 97 12.88 -1.34 6.48
C PRO A 97 11.70 -1.55 7.43
N THR A 98 11.95 -2.33 8.47
CA THR A 98 11.01 -2.59 9.58
C THR A 98 11.03 -1.49 10.64
N ASP A 99 12.16 -0.81 10.80
CA ASP A 99 12.34 0.32 11.72
C ASP A 99 12.34 1.64 10.94
N ASP A 100 12.06 2.74 11.63
CA ASP A 100 12.02 4.08 11.03
C ASP A 100 13.37 4.44 10.38
N PRO A 101 13.44 4.56 9.05
CA PRO A 101 14.67 4.86 8.34
C PRO A 101 15.02 6.36 8.38
N ARG A 102 14.12 7.22 8.91
CA ARG A 102 14.27 8.68 9.00
C ARG A 102 14.58 9.37 7.67
N TRP A 103 14.00 8.87 6.58
CA TRP A 103 14.15 9.49 5.26
C TRP A 103 13.54 10.90 5.24
N ASP A 104 14.34 11.88 4.86
CA ASP A 104 13.93 13.25 4.62
C ASP A 104 13.40 13.39 3.18
N PRO A 105 12.09 13.68 3.00
CA PRO A 105 11.50 13.87 1.68
C PRO A 105 12.07 15.08 0.93
N ASN A 106 12.78 15.98 1.60
CA ASN A 106 13.46 17.12 0.98
C ASN A 106 14.85 16.74 0.41
N VAL A 107 15.38 15.56 0.74
CA VAL A 107 16.63 15.03 0.18
C VAL A 107 16.29 14.12 -1.01
N PRO A 108 16.71 14.45 -2.26
CA PRO A 108 16.27 13.70 -3.45
C PRO A 108 16.53 12.19 -3.41
N ALA A 109 17.68 11.77 -2.87
CA ALA A 109 18.02 10.35 -2.76
C ALA A 109 17.14 9.62 -1.73
N GLU A 110 16.74 10.29 -0.65
CA GLU A 110 15.89 9.72 0.39
C GLU A 110 14.42 9.73 -0.04
N MET A 111 13.99 10.75 -0.77
CA MET A 111 12.70 10.78 -1.44
C MET A 111 12.54 9.62 -2.46
N GLN A 112 13.60 9.25 -3.18
CA GLN A 112 13.57 8.06 -4.05
C GLN A 112 13.38 6.76 -3.26
N ARG A 113 14.00 6.65 -2.08
CA ARG A 113 13.79 5.50 -1.18
C ARG A 113 12.37 5.47 -0.63
N LEU A 114 11.84 6.62 -0.23
CA LEU A 114 10.44 6.75 0.21
C LEU A 114 9.47 6.36 -0.90
N LYS A 115 9.68 6.81 -2.13
CA LYS A 115 8.85 6.43 -3.29
C LYS A 115 8.87 4.93 -3.54
N ARG A 116 10.05 4.31 -3.47
CA ARG A 116 10.18 2.85 -3.59
C ARG A 116 9.39 2.13 -2.49
N TYR A 117 9.50 2.59 -1.25
CA TYR A 117 8.74 2.01 -0.13
C TYR A 117 7.23 2.13 -0.34
N GLN A 118 6.75 3.32 -0.74
CA GLN A 118 5.36 3.57 -1.11
C GLN A 118 4.86 2.61 -2.22
N ASP A 119 5.66 2.42 -3.27
CA ASP A 119 5.34 1.51 -4.38
C ASP A 119 5.29 0.05 -3.92
N LEU A 120 6.21 -0.37 -3.04
CA LEU A 120 6.22 -1.70 -2.45
C LEU A 120 4.97 -1.96 -1.61
N ILE A 121 4.54 -1.00 -0.78
CA ILE A 121 3.30 -1.12 -0.01
C ILE A 121 2.08 -1.32 -0.93
N VAL A 122 1.95 -0.50 -1.98
CA VAL A 122 0.85 -0.64 -2.95
C VAL A 122 0.92 -1.98 -3.69
N TYR A 123 2.12 -2.43 -4.06
CA TYR A 123 2.32 -3.74 -4.67
C TYR A 123 1.87 -4.87 -3.74
N GLY A 124 2.30 -4.82 -2.48
CA GLY A 124 1.93 -5.80 -1.46
C GLY A 124 0.42 -5.84 -1.24
N LEU A 125 -0.25 -4.69 -1.15
CA LEU A 125 -1.70 -4.63 -1.01
C LEU A 125 -2.43 -5.27 -2.21
N LYS A 126 -1.96 -5.05 -3.44
CA LYS A 126 -2.59 -5.63 -4.65
C LYS A 126 -2.40 -7.14 -4.78
N HIS A 127 -1.34 -7.68 -4.20
CA HIS A 127 -0.94 -9.08 -4.40
C HIS A 127 -0.94 -9.93 -3.13
N GLY A 128 -1.23 -9.32 -1.97
CA GLY A 128 -1.19 -9.94 -0.65
C GLY A 128 -2.26 -11.01 -0.45
N VAL A 129 -3.43 -10.86 -1.08
CA VAL A 129 -4.49 -11.87 -1.05
C VAL A 129 -4.20 -12.98 -2.08
N PRO A 130 -4.03 -14.25 -1.66
CA PRO A 130 -3.78 -15.35 -2.58
C PRO A 130 -4.89 -15.46 -3.62
N LYS A 131 -4.50 -15.66 -4.89
CA LYS A 131 -5.45 -15.85 -5.99
C LYS A 131 -6.48 -16.95 -5.68
N ALA A 132 -6.06 -18.07 -5.08
CA ALA A 132 -6.95 -19.17 -4.72
C ALA A 132 -8.12 -18.76 -3.79
N LEU A 133 -7.89 -17.83 -2.85
CA LEU A 133 -8.93 -17.31 -1.96
C LEU A 133 -9.90 -16.40 -2.73
N ASN A 134 -9.39 -15.61 -3.68
CA ASN A 134 -10.20 -14.81 -4.60
C ASN A 134 -11.06 -15.71 -5.52
N TRP A 135 -10.50 -16.81 -6.04
CA TRP A 135 -11.25 -17.79 -6.85
C TRP A 135 -12.39 -18.46 -6.07
N ALA A 136 -12.17 -18.84 -4.81
CA ALA A 136 -13.24 -19.43 -3.99
C ALA A 136 -14.46 -18.49 -3.89
N LYS A 137 -14.21 -17.18 -3.70
CA LYS A 137 -15.25 -16.14 -3.68
C LYS A 137 -15.96 -15.99 -5.04
N LEU A 138 -15.23 -16.03 -6.16
CA LEU A 138 -15.84 -15.98 -7.50
C LEU A 138 -16.83 -17.14 -7.76
N TYR A 139 -16.59 -18.32 -7.18
CA TYR A 139 -17.52 -19.46 -7.28
C TYR A 139 -18.69 -19.42 -6.29
N GLU A 140 -18.63 -18.58 -5.26
CA GLU A 140 -19.75 -18.30 -4.35
C GLU A 140 -20.77 -17.34 -4.98
N VAL A 141 -20.32 -16.51 -5.92
CA VAL A 141 -21.18 -15.64 -6.73
C VAL A 141 -22.00 -16.51 -7.69
N LYS A 142 -23.25 -16.80 -7.31
CA LYS A 142 -24.23 -17.52 -8.12
C LYS A 142 -25.36 -16.57 -8.47
N GLN A 143 -25.80 -16.61 -9.72
CA GLN A 143 -26.99 -15.90 -10.17
C GLN A 143 -28.16 -16.23 -9.25
N GLY A 144 -28.80 -15.19 -8.71
CA GLY A 144 -29.98 -15.35 -7.86
C GLY A 144 -31.12 -16.03 -8.64
N PRO A 145 -32.03 -16.77 -7.96
CA PRO A 145 -33.12 -17.48 -8.65
C PRO A 145 -34.08 -16.58 -9.44
N ASN A 146 -34.06 -15.26 -9.18
CA ASN A 146 -34.87 -14.25 -9.86
C ASN A 146 -34.03 -13.18 -10.59
N GLU A 147 -32.71 -13.34 -10.62
CA GLU A 147 -31.81 -12.41 -11.31
C GLU A 147 -31.71 -12.81 -12.77
N THR A 148 -31.76 -11.86 -13.72
CA THR A 148 -31.60 -12.21 -15.13
C THR A 148 -30.11 -12.39 -15.47
N PRO A 149 -29.75 -13.18 -16.51
CA PRO A 149 -28.34 -13.34 -16.88
C PRO A 149 -27.66 -12.02 -17.23
N SER A 150 -28.41 -11.04 -17.74
CA SER A 150 -27.89 -9.70 -18.02
C SER A 150 -27.61 -8.90 -16.75
N ASP A 151 -28.45 -9.01 -15.73
CA ASP A 151 -28.23 -8.32 -14.45
C ASP A 151 -27.01 -8.89 -13.71
N PHE A 152 -26.81 -10.20 -13.79
CA PHE A 152 -25.66 -10.88 -13.18
C PHE A 152 -24.31 -10.54 -13.83
N LEU A 153 -24.31 -10.13 -15.11
CA LEU A 153 -23.10 -9.86 -15.90
C LEU A 153 -22.72 -8.38 -15.98
N ASN A 154 -23.55 -7.46 -15.47
CA ASN A 154 -23.33 -6.01 -15.48
C ASN A 154 -22.76 -5.52 -14.14
#